data_AF-A0A967SF65-F1
#
_entry.id   AF-A0A967SF65-F1
#
_cell.length_a   1.000
_cell.length_b   1.000
_cell.length_c   1.000
_cell.angle_alpha   90.00
_cell.angle_beta   90.00
_cell.angle_gamma   90.00
#
_symmetry.space_group_name_H-M   'P 1'
#
loop_
_entity.id
_entity.type
_entity.pdbx_description
1 polymer ?
#
loop_
_entity_poly.entity_id
_entity_poly.type
_entity_poly.pdbx_seq_one_letter_code
_entity_poly.pdbx_strand_id
1 'polypeptide(L)' 'MTEADSTLVRRAREGDAAAFEGLVRRYIRPAHAVALSVVREQADAEDVCQDAFVT' A
#
# COMPACT_ATOMS: atom_id res chain seq x y z
N MET A 1 -7.47 -16.37 10.05
CA MET A 1 -7.25 -16.83 8.66
C MET A 1 -6.95 -15.60 7.83
N THR A 2 -5.74 -15.46 7.31
CA THR A 2 -5.35 -14.32 6.47
C THR A 2 -6.06 -14.45 5.12
N GLU A 3 -6.89 -13.47 4.76
CA GLU A 3 -7.54 -13.42 3.46
C GLU A 3 -6.48 -13.29 2.36
N ALA A 4 -6.69 -13.93 1.20
CA ALA A 4 -5.76 -13.87 0.09
C ALA A 4 -5.76 -12.46 -0.52
N ASP A 5 -4.59 -11.97 -0.92
CA ASP A 5 -4.45 -10.61 -1.46
C ASP A 5 -5.31 -10.39 -2.71
N SER A 6 -5.48 -11.42 -3.54
CA SER A 6 -6.39 -11.37 -4.69
C SER A 6 -7.84 -11.05 -4.31
N THR A 7 -8.29 -11.52 -3.15
CA THR A 7 -9.64 -11.27 -2.65
C THR A 7 -9.75 -9.87 -2.07
N LEU A 8 -8.75 -9.43 -1.32
CA LEU A 8 -8.67 -8.06 -0.82
C LEU A 8 -8.63 -7.04 -1.97
N VAL A 9 -7.84 -7.31 -3.03
CA VAL A 9 -7.77 -6.45 -4.23
C VAL A 9 -9.11 -6.37 -4.94
N ARG A 10 -9.79 -7.50 -5.13
CA ARG A 10 -11.11 -7.51 -5.78
C ARG A 10 -12.11 -6.67 -4.98
N ARG A 11 -12.19 -6.86 -3.66
CA ARG A 11 -13.11 -6.12 -2.78
C ARG A 11 -12.77 -4.64 -2.70
N ALA A 12 -11.48 -4.29 -2.59
CA ALA A 12 -11.03 -2.91 -2.59
C ALA A 12 -11.45 -2.18 -3.88
N ARG A 13 -11.33 -2.84 -5.04
CA ARG A 13 -11.81 -2.30 -6.34
C ARG A 13 -13.33 -2.14 -6.40
N GLU A 14 -14.07 -2.90 -5.61
CA GLU A 14 -15.53 -2.79 -5.46
C GLU A 14 -15.94 -1.69 -4.44
N GLY A 15 -14.96 -0.98 -3.85
CA GLY A 15 -15.19 0.12 -2.89
C GLY A 15 -15.13 -0.30 -1.41
N ASP A 16 -14.70 -1.53 -1.11
CA ASP A 16 -14.53 -2.00 0.27
C ASP A 16 -13.30 -1.37 0.93
N ALA A 17 -13.53 -0.33 1.74
CA ALA A 17 -12.48 0.39 2.45
C ALA A 17 -11.69 -0.50 3.44
N ALA A 18 -12.34 -1.51 4.05
CA ALA A 18 -11.65 -2.41 4.99
C ALA A 18 -10.71 -3.36 4.24
N ALA A 19 -11.10 -3.81 3.04
CA ALA A 19 -10.23 -4.60 2.19
C ALA A 19 -9.02 -3.78 1.71
N PHE A 20 -9.25 -2.52 1.34
CA PHE A 20 -8.18 -1.59 0.97
C PHE A 20 -7.22 -1.34 2.15
N GLU A 21 -7.75 -1.05 3.34
CA GLU A 21 -6.94 -0.86 4.55
C GLU A 21 -6.09 -2.10 4.88
N GLY A 22 -6.64 -3.31 4.69
CA GLY A 22 -5.92 -4.57 4.81
C GLY A 22 -4.70 -4.66 3.88
N LEU A 23 -4.84 -4.21 2.63
CA LEU A 23 -3.73 -4.13 1.67
C LEU A 23 -2.69 -3.09 2.09
N VAL A 24 -3.11 -1.87 2.44
CA VAL A 24 -2.20 -0.80 2.87
C VAL A 24 -1.37 -1.25 4.07
N ARG A 25 -2.00 -1.78 5.11
CA ARG A 25 -1.29 -2.27 6.32
C ARG A 25 -0.25 -3.34 5.99
N ARG A 26 -0.54 -4.20 5.01
CA ARG A 26 0.36 -5.28 4.59
C ARG A 26 1.53 -4.77 3.74
N TYR A 27 1.28 -3.77 2.89
CA TYR A 27 2.21 -3.36 1.84
C TYR A 27 2.93 -2.03 2.09
N ILE A 28 2.50 -1.21 3.05
CA ILE A 28 3.11 0.10 3.32
C ILE A 28 4.61 0.00 3.67
N ARG A 29 4.99 -0.96 4.52
CA ARG A 29 6.39 -1.15 4.91
C ARG A 29 7.29 -1.60 3.75
N PRO A 30 6.97 -2.67 2.99
CA PRO A 30 7.78 -3.05 1.85
C PRO A 30 7.76 -1.99 0.74
N ALA A 31 6.65 -1.30 0.50
CA ALA A 31 6.58 -0.19 -0.45
C ALA A 31 7.54 0.95 -0.05
N HIS A 32 7.52 1.36 1.22
CA HIS A 32 8.42 2.38 1.74
C HIS A 32 9.90 1.99 1.62
N ALA A 33 10.24 0.73 1.89
CA ALA A 33 11.60 0.24 1.70
C ALA A 33 12.06 0.34 0.24
N VAL A 34 11.18 0.03 -0.72
CA VAL A 34 11.45 0.17 -2.15
C VAL A 34 11.59 1.66 -2.52
N ALA A 35 10.65 2.51 -2.11
CA ALA A 35 10.69 3.94 -2.39
C ALA A 35 12.00 4.57 -1.87
N LEU A 36 12.37 4.29 -0.61
CA LEU A 36 13.60 4.77 0.00
C LEU A 36 14.86 4.29 -0.73
N SER A 37 14.84 3.07 -1.29
CA SER A 37 15.98 2.56 -2.07
C SER A 37 16.21 3.32 -3.37
N VAL A 38 15.16 3.95 -3.91
CA VAL A 38 15.17 4.71 -5.16
C VAL A 38 15.47 6.19 -4.91
N VAL A 39 14.68 6.85 -4.05
CA VAL A 39 14.77 8.31 -3.85
C VAL A 39 15.84 8.72 -2.84
N ARG A 40 16.27 7.80 -1.98
CA ARG A 40 17.34 8.00 -0.97
C ARG A 40 17.08 9.13 0.05
N GLU A 41 15.85 9.62 0.12
CA GLU A 41 15.36 10.61 1.08
C GLU A 41 14.09 10.06 1.76
N GLN A 42 13.96 10.28 3.08
CA GLN A 42 12.83 9.73 3.84
C GLN A 42 11.53 10.46 3.50
N ALA A 43 11.56 11.80 3.45
CA ALA A 43 10.37 12.58 3.14
C ALA A 43 9.79 12.23 1.76
N ASP A 44 10.66 12.15 0.74
CA ASP A 44 10.25 11.80 -0.62
C ASP A 44 9.75 10.34 -0.70
N ALA A 45 10.32 9.42 0.09
CA ALA A 45 9.87 8.03 0.11
C ALA A 45 8.49 7.87 0.76
N GLU A 46 8.21 8.66 1.81
CA GLU A 46 6.90 8.73 2.44
C GLU A 46 5.86 9.31 1.48
N ASP A 47 6.18 10.42 0.81
CA ASP A 47 5.30 11.09 -0.15
C ASP A 47 4.91 10.15 -1.31
N VAL A 48 5.90 9.52 -1.96
CA VAL A 48 5.66 8.55 -3.04
C VAL A 48 4.81 7.38 -2.57
N CYS A 49 5.01 6.88 -1.35
CA CYS A 49 4.18 5.80 -0.82
C CYS A 49 2.74 6.24 -0.58
N GLN A 50 2.53 7.44 -0.04
CA GLN A 50 1.19 7.98 0.18
C GLN A 50 0.45 8.14 -1.15
N ASP A 51 1.08 8.77 -2.13
CA ASP A 51 0.51 8.96 -3.47
C ASP A 51 0.12 7.64 -4.14
N ALA A 52 0.96 6.61 -4.02
CA ALA A 52 0.72 5.30 -4.59
C ALA A 52 -0.48 4.55 -3.98
N PHE A 53 -0.90 4.90 -2.77
CA PHE A 53 -2.08 4.32 -2.13
C PHE A 53 -3.33 5.21 -2.27
N VAL A 54 -3.19 6.53 -2.46
CA VAL A 54 -4.32 7.46 -2.54
C VAL A 54 -4.88 7.59 -3.97
N THR A 55 -4.09 7.30 -5.00
CA THR A 55 -4.45 7.44 -6.44
C THR A 55 -5.05 6.16 -7.02
#